data_AF-A0AAV2IQ23-F1
#
_entry.id   AF-A0AAV2IQ23-F1
#
_cell.length_a   1.000
_cell.length_b   1.000
_cell.length_c   1.000
_cell.angle_alpha   90.00
_cell.angle_beta   90.00
_cell.angle_gamma   90.00
#
_symmetry.space_group_name_H-M   'P 1'
#
loop_
_entity.id
_entity.type
_entity.pdbx_description
1 polymer ?
#
loop_
_entity_poly.entity_id
_entity_poly.type
_entity_poly.pdbx_seq_one_letter_code
_entity_poly.pdbx_strand_id
1 'polypeptide(L)'
;MKGAHPYFVRCIKPNDRQKPNDFSEERVKIQLQYNGVKEIARIRTFGFPFRLPKHDFELKFKDLAREYTGSQLSKAIFDQIVADPTTYKVGKTQ
;
A
#
# COMPACT_ATOMS: atom_id res chain seq x y z
N MET A 1 -15.42 4.02 23.00
CA MET A 1 -15.79 4.80 21.79
C MET A 1 -16.47 3.87 20.79
N LYS A 2 -17.77 3.59 20.95
CA LYS A 2 -18.58 2.93 19.92
C LYS A 2 -19.57 3.99 19.43
N GLY A 3 -19.55 4.33 18.14
CA GLY A 3 -20.43 5.34 17.54
C GLY A 3 -19.73 6.57 16.90
N ALA A 4 -18.40 6.63 16.87
CA ALA A 4 -17.65 7.69 16.19
C ALA A 4 -16.58 7.09 15.28
N HIS A 5 -16.17 7.83 14.23
CA HIS A 5 -15.05 7.48 13.37
C HIS A 5 -13.74 8.03 13.98
N PRO A 6 -12.85 7.17 14.51
CA PRO A 6 -11.62 7.64 15.13
C PRO A 6 -10.62 8.07 14.07
N TYR A 7 -10.01 9.24 14.28
CA TYR A 7 -8.84 9.69 13.53
C TYR A 7 -7.58 9.43 14.37
N PHE A 8 -6.54 8.89 13.74
CA PHE A 8 -5.30 8.55 14.41
C PHE A 8 -4.16 9.44 13.93
N VAL A 9 -3.56 10.21 14.84
CA VAL A 9 -2.33 10.99 14.59
C VAL A 9 -1.23 10.44 15.51
N ARG A 10 -0.07 10.12 14.93
CA ARG A 10 1.11 9.63 15.66
C ARG A 10 2.23 10.65 15.50
N CYS A 11 2.50 11.43 16.54
CA CYS A 11 3.60 12.37 16.55
C CYS A 11 4.94 11.63 16.75
N ILE A 12 5.99 12.10 16.09
CA ILE A 12 7.35 11.52 16.18
C ILE A 12 8.34 12.63 16.50
N LYS A 13 9.14 12.45 17.54
CA LYS A 13 10.26 13.34 17.88
C LYS A 13 11.49 12.96 17.04
N PRO A 14 12.02 13.85 16.18
CA PRO A 14 13.10 13.49 15.26
C PRO A 14 14.47 13.36 15.94
N ASN A 15 14.72 14.12 17.00
CA ASN A 15 15.94 14.07 17.82
C ASN A 15 15.66 14.54 19.25
N ASP A 16 16.49 14.14 20.21
CA ASP A 16 16.34 14.58 21.61
C ASP A 16 17.02 15.91 21.92
N ARG A 17 17.86 16.42 21.02
CA ARG A 17 18.65 17.66 21.16
C ARG A 17 17.86 18.94 20.85
N GLN A 18 16.61 18.81 20.41
CA GLN A 18 15.77 19.93 19.96
C GLN A 18 16.40 20.77 18.83
N LYS A 19 17.23 20.14 17.99
CA LYS A 19 17.86 20.82 16.86
C LYS A 19 17.00 20.71 15.59
N PRO A 20 16.88 21.80 14.79
CA PRO A 20 16.26 21.71 13.48
C PRO A 20 17.12 20.87 12.53
N ASN A 21 16.49 20.21 11.56
CA ASN A 21 17.16 19.41 10.51
C ASN A 21 18.08 18.29 11.03
N ASP A 22 17.83 17.82 12.25
CA ASP A 22 18.63 16.79 12.90
C ASP A 22 17.75 15.55 13.11
N PHE A 23 18.06 14.45 12.41
CA PHE A 23 17.27 13.23 12.43
C PHE A 23 18.07 12.09 13.07
N SER A 24 17.55 11.55 14.16
CA SER A 24 18.09 10.36 14.81
C SER A 24 17.28 9.14 14.39
N GLU A 25 17.88 8.31 13.53
CA GLU A 25 17.24 7.09 13.04
C GLU A 25 16.85 6.14 14.18
N GLU A 26 17.76 5.92 15.13
CA GLU A 26 17.52 5.07 16.29
C GLU A 26 16.30 5.57 17.10
N ARG A 27 16.25 6.87 17.40
CA ARG A 27 15.17 7.48 18.16
C ARG A 27 13.83 7.35 17.46
N VAL A 28 13.79 7.55 16.15
CA VAL A 28 12.57 7.43 15.35
C VAL A 28 12.15 5.97 15.21
N LYS A 29 13.09 5.05 14.98
CA LYS A 29 12.84 3.61 14.86
C LYS A 29 12.20 3.03 16.13
N ILE A 30 12.69 3.42 17.31
CA ILE A 30 12.13 3.01 18.60
C ILE A 30 10.68 3.52 18.75
N GLN A 31 10.42 4.79 18.41
CA GLN A 31 9.06 5.35 18.46
C GLN A 31 8.10 4.65 17.49
N LEU A 32 8.55 4.33 16.26
CA LEU A 32 7.73 3.60 15.29
C LEU A 32 7.35 2.19 15.78
N GLN A 33 8.22 1.54 16.54
CA GLN A 33 7.96 0.25 17.16
C GLN A 33 6.95 0.38 18.30
N TYR A 34 7.19 1.28 19.27
CA TYR A 34 6.29 1.46 20.40
C TYR A 34 4.91 2.02 20.02
N ASN A 35 4.83 2.85 18.99
CA ASN A 35 3.56 3.38 18.47
C ASN A 35 2.80 2.39 17.58
N GLY A 36 3.33 1.18 17.39
CA GLY A 36 2.73 0.11 16.58
C GLY A 36 2.75 0.36 15.08
N VAL A 37 3.40 1.41 14.59
CA VAL A 37 3.45 1.75 13.15
C VAL A 37 4.14 0.63 12.37
N LYS A 38 5.25 0.10 12.90
CA LYS A 38 5.96 -1.04 12.29
C LYS A 38 5.05 -2.28 12.19
N GLU A 39 4.27 -2.54 13.22
CA GLU A 39 3.38 -3.70 13.27
C GLU A 39 2.17 -3.54 12.35
N ILE A 40 1.59 -2.35 12.29
CA ILE A 40 0.52 -2.02 11.32
C ILE A 40 1.01 -2.21 9.88
N ALA A 41 2.24 -1.79 9.58
CA ALA A 41 2.84 -2.01 8.27
C ALA A 41 2.97 -3.51 7.97
N ARG A 42 3.48 -4.30 8.93
CA ARG A 42 3.59 -5.77 8.82
C ARG A 42 2.24 -6.45 8.62
N ILE A 43 1.21 -6.07 9.35
CA ILE A 43 -0.13 -6.67 9.19
C ILE A 43 -0.69 -6.37 7.79
N ARG A 44 -0.46 -5.17 7.26
CA ARG A 44 -0.91 -4.81 5.91
C ARG A 44 -0.24 -5.65 4.82
N THR A 45 0.96 -6.19 5.04
CA THR A 45 1.63 -7.05 4.04
C THR A 45 1.01 -8.44 3.94
N PHE A 46 0.21 -8.88 4.91
CA PHE A 46 -0.52 -10.16 4.81
C PHE A 46 -1.76 -10.09 3.92
N GLY A 47 -2.19 -8.88 3.53
CA GLY A 47 -3.26 -8.68 2.56
C GLY A 47 -2.70 -8.21 1.21
N PHE A 48 -3.45 -7.30 0.56
CA PHE A 48 -3.03 -6.63 -0.68
C PHE A 48 -2.68 -5.17 -0.36
N PRO A 49 -1.44 -4.87 0.07
CA PRO A 49 -1.03 -3.52 0.48
C PRO A 49 -0.96 -2.55 -0.70
N PHE A 50 -0.69 -3.06 -1.90
CA PHE A 50 -0.71 -2.30 -3.13
C PHE A 50 -2.11 -2.36 -3.75
N ARG A 51 -2.66 -1.18 -4.07
CA ARG A 51 -3.95 -1.03 -4.74
C ARG A 51 -3.79 0.01 -5.84
N LEU A 52 -4.10 -0.36 -7.06
CA LEU A 52 -3.97 0.49 -8.22
C LEU A 52 -5.34 0.66 -8.86
N PRO A 53 -5.79 1.90 -9.15
CA PRO A 53 -7.00 2.10 -9.92
C PRO A 53 -6.96 1.34 -11.23
N LYS A 54 -8.09 0.72 -11.58
CA LYS A 54 -8.21 -0.09 -12.79
C LYS A 54 -7.80 0.69 -14.05
N HIS A 55 -8.22 1.95 -14.14
CA HIS A 55 -7.87 2.84 -15.24
C HIS A 55 -6.35 3.04 -15.37
N ASP A 56 -5.67 3.31 -14.26
CA ASP A 56 -4.22 3.54 -14.24
C ASP A 56 -3.45 2.26 -14.60
N PHE A 57 -3.93 1.10 -14.14
CA PHE A 57 -3.38 -0.20 -14.51
C PHE A 57 -3.50 -0.44 -16.02
N GLU A 58 -4.70 -0.29 -16.57
CA GLU A 58 -4.97 -0.54 -17.98
C GLU A 58 -4.20 0.42 -18.88
N LEU A 59 -4.14 1.72 -18.55
CA LEU A 59 -3.35 2.67 -19.30
C LEU A 59 -1.86 2.31 -19.34
N LYS A 60 -1.33 1.79 -18.23
CA LYS A 60 0.09 1.44 -18.10
C LYS A 60 0.45 0.12 -18.79
N PHE A 61 -0.47 -0.84 -18.82
CA PHE A 61 -0.17 -2.22 -19.22
C PHE A 61 -0.99 -2.74 -20.41
N LYS A 62 -1.87 -1.93 -21.01
CA LYS A 62 -2.69 -2.31 -22.19
C LYS A 62 -1.89 -2.95 -23.33
N ASP A 63 -0.65 -2.52 -23.55
CA ASP A 63 0.17 -2.97 -24.66
C ASP A 63 0.66 -4.42 -24.50
N LEU A 64 0.55 -4.98 -23.29
CA LEU A 64 0.86 -6.38 -22.99
C LEU A 64 -0.26 -7.34 -23.43
N ALA A 65 -1.51 -6.85 -23.53
CA ALA A 65 -2.67 -7.66 -23.88
C ALA A 65 -3.39 -7.10 -25.12
N ARG A 66 -2.67 -7.06 -26.25
CA ARG A 66 -3.10 -6.43 -27.51
C ARG A 66 -4.41 -6.98 -28.10
N GLU A 67 -4.77 -8.21 -27.75
CA GLU A 67 -5.97 -8.90 -28.27
C GLU A 67 -7.21 -8.68 -27.39
N TYR A 68 -7.07 -8.08 -26.21
CA TYR A 68 -8.16 -7.90 -25.25
C TYR A 68 -8.55 -6.43 -25.16
N THR A 69 -9.85 -6.15 -25.17
CA THR A 69 -10.38 -4.79 -24.97
C THR A 69 -11.54 -4.81 -23.98
N GLY A 70 -11.78 -3.65 -23.33
CA GLY A 70 -12.91 -3.46 -22.44
C GLY A 70 -12.73 -4.08 -21.05
N SER A 71 -13.84 -4.52 -20.44
CA SER A 71 -13.93 -4.81 -19.00
C SER A 71 -13.01 -5.93 -18.50
N GLN A 72 -12.53 -6.80 -19.40
CA GLN A 72 -11.72 -7.98 -19.09
C GLN A 72 -10.21 -7.75 -19.25
N LEU A 73 -9.78 -6.59 -19.78
CA LEU A 73 -8.38 -6.29 -20.07
C LEU A 73 -7.49 -6.48 -18.85
N SER A 74 -7.87 -5.91 -17.70
CA SER A 74 -7.10 -6.04 -16.46
C SER A 74 -6.84 -7.50 -16.07
N LYS A 75 -7.86 -8.36 -16.17
CA LYS A 75 -7.74 -9.78 -15.82
C LYS A 75 -6.84 -10.51 -16.82
N ALA A 76 -7.02 -10.26 -18.11
CA ALA A 76 -6.20 -10.88 -19.16
C ALA A 76 -4.71 -10.57 -18.99
N ILE A 77 -4.36 -9.32 -18.65
CA ILE A 77 -2.97 -8.93 -18.37
C ILE A 77 -2.40 -9.72 -17.18
N PHE A 78 -3.15 -9.83 -16.07
CA PHE A 78 -2.69 -10.58 -14.91
C PHE A 78 -2.55 -12.08 -15.18
N ASP A 79 -3.51 -12.68 -15.87
CA ASP A 79 -3.50 -14.11 -16.22
C ASP A 79 -2.30 -14.48 -17.12
N GLN A 80 -1.77 -13.51 -17.90
CA GLN A 80 -0.57 -13.72 -18.74
C GLN A 80 0.76 -13.55 -17.98
N ILE A 81 0.82 -12.66 -16.98
CA ILE A 81 2.08 -12.25 -16.34
C ILE A 81 2.28 -12.95 -15.00
N VAL A 82 1.21 -13.18 -14.25
CA VAL A 82 1.27 -13.64 -12.87
C VAL A 82 0.95 -15.12 -12.81
N ALA A 83 1.98 -15.92 -12.47
CA ALA A 83 1.85 -17.38 -12.39
C ALA A 83 0.92 -17.86 -11.26
N ASP A 84 0.86 -17.12 -10.15
CA ASP A 84 0.05 -17.48 -8.98
C ASP A 84 -1.17 -16.56 -8.83
N PRO A 85 -2.40 -17.04 -9.13
CA PRO A 85 -3.63 -16.26 -9.05
C PRO A 85 -4.08 -15.93 -7.62
N THR A 86 -3.38 -16.43 -6.59
CA THR A 86 -3.65 -16.06 -5.20
C THR A 86 -3.01 -14.74 -4.80
N THR A 87 -1.99 -14.29 -5.55
CA THR A 87 -1.18 -13.09 -5.24
C THR A 87 -1.79 -11.78 -5.71
N TYR A 88 -2.87 -11.82 -6.51
CA TYR A 88 -3.62 -10.63 -6.92
C TYR A 88 -5.14 -10.84 -6.80
N LYS A 89 -5.88 -9.72 -6.82
CA LYS A 89 -7.34 -9.67 -6.95
C LYS A 89 -7.71 -8.49 -7.85
N VAL A 90 -8.65 -8.71 -8.75
CA VAL A 90 -9.23 -7.65 -9.59
C VAL A 90 -10.60 -7.30 -9.03
N GLY A 91 -10.73 -6.11 -8.46
CA GLY A 91 -12.00 -5.58 -7.96
C GLY A 91 -12.75 -4.76 -9.01
N LYS A 92 -13.81 -4.06 -8.55
CA LYS A 92 -14.65 -3.24 -9.43
C LYS A 92 -13.97 -1.94 -9.86
N THR A 93 -13.21 -1.32 -8.96
CA THR A 93 -12.56 -0.01 -9.16
C THR A 93 -11.03 -0.07 -9.08
N GLN A 94 -10.50 -1.11 -8.42
CA GLN A 94 -9.08 -1.38 -8.18
C GLN A 94 -8.87 -2.88 -8.18
#